data_AF-A0A1H5PL88-F1
#
_entry.id   AF-A0A1H5PL88-F1
#
_cell.length_a   1.000
_cell.length_b   1.000
_cell.length_c   1.000
_cell.angle_alpha   90.00
_cell.angle_beta   90.00
_cell.angle_gamma   90.00
#
_symmetry.space_group_name_H-M   'P 1'
#
loop_
_entity.id
_entity.type
_entity.pdbx_description
1 polymer ?
#
loop_
_entity_poly.entity_id
_entity_poly.type
_entity_poly.pdbx_seq_one_letter_code
_entity_poly.pdbx_strand_id
1 'polypeptide(L)'
;MSTTISTSTSGPVVLGTGDNPLLITSTGAVTSTGSADGIDGGPGTTWTIANAGTVSSSGGYGVSLTDGGIIGNTGSISGKDALVLRAGGSVTNDVGGSLSGLGALGAGLGSGAGVYITGAAGTVTNYSTISGAGYGVGLGRGGLVTNTSSILGGEDGVIIQGAIGTIANSGNITATVDDGVALFAGGSVTNDVGGSISGLGTLGAGVFITGGVGTVTNAGNIAEPSHHGVLVAGGGSLSNAASGSISALVVGVFFQNQAGTLTNAGYITGTGADGTGIYLENGGSATNTSTGTITGHKFGAFLEGGFTTLANLRQHLGDDL
;
A
#
# COMPACT_ATOMS: atom_id res chain seq x y z
N MET A 1 -35.82 1.05 -1.34
CA MET A 1 -35.83 0.76 -2.79
C MET A 1 -34.39 0.86 -3.25
N SER A 2 -34.03 0.35 -4.43
CA SER A 2 -32.69 0.53 -5.00
C SER A 2 -32.78 1.57 -6.11
N THR A 3 -31.79 2.44 -6.23
CA THR A 3 -31.73 3.43 -7.30
C THR A 3 -30.79 2.97 -8.39
N THR A 4 -31.20 3.12 -9.65
CA THR A 4 -30.39 2.75 -10.82
C THR A 4 -30.14 3.95 -11.71
N ILE A 5 -28.88 4.26 -11.98
CA ILE A 5 -28.45 5.26 -12.96
C ILE A 5 -28.00 4.52 -14.22
N SER A 6 -28.77 4.65 -15.30
CA SER A 6 -28.49 3.99 -16.58
C SER A 6 -28.20 4.95 -17.74
N THR A 7 -28.22 6.26 -17.47
CA THR A 7 -27.95 7.33 -18.41
C THR A 7 -27.08 8.41 -17.74
N SER A 8 -26.63 9.40 -18.51
CA SER A 8 -25.89 10.54 -17.97
C SER A 8 -26.75 11.39 -17.03
N THR A 9 -26.19 11.70 -15.86
CA THR A 9 -26.78 12.52 -14.80
C THR A 9 -25.73 13.52 -14.32
N SER A 10 -26.15 14.76 -14.07
CA SER A 10 -25.26 15.75 -13.43
C SER A 10 -25.21 15.47 -11.92
N GLY A 11 -24.00 15.43 -11.35
CA GLY A 11 -23.85 15.39 -9.89
C GLY A 11 -23.90 16.79 -9.25
N PRO A 12 -23.85 16.85 -7.90
CA PRO A 12 -23.73 15.71 -7.01
C PRO A 12 -25.04 14.91 -6.93
N VAL A 13 -24.94 13.59 -7.02
CA VAL A 13 -26.06 12.70 -6.68
C VAL A 13 -26.03 12.49 -5.17
N VAL A 14 -26.94 13.16 -4.46
CA VAL A 14 -27.07 13.05 -3.01
C VAL A 14 -28.01 11.89 -2.68
N LEU A 15 -27.49 10.88 -1.98
CA LEU A 15 -28.22 9.66 -1.65
C LEU A 15 -29.12 9.84 -0.43
N GLY A 16 -30.38 9.46 -0.57
CA GLY A 16 -31.30 9.18 0.52
C GLY A 16 -31.34 7.69 0.86
N THR A 17 -31.92 7.33 2.01
CA THR A 17 -31.99 5.92 2.44
C THR A 17 -32.73 5.02 1.45
N GLY A 18 -33.62 5.60 0.64
CA GLY A 18 -34.34 4.93 -0.45
C GLY A 18 -33.50 4.64 -1.69
N ASP A 19 -32.27 5.15 -1.77
CA ASP A 19 -31.32 4.93 -2.87
C ASP A 19 -30.31 3.82 -2.58
N ASN A 20 -30.40 3.16 -1.42
CA ASN A 20 -29.47 2.11 -0.99
C ASN A 20 -30.06 0.70 -1.20
N PRO A 21 -29.50 -0.15 -2.08
CA PRO A 21 -28.26 0.04 -2.83
C PRO A 21 -28.41 0.92 -4.07
N LEU A 22 -27.32 1.62 -4.43
CA LEU A 22 -27.18 2.36 -5.68
C LEU A 22 -26.49 1.48 -6.73
N LEU A 23 -27.08 1.41 -7.92
CA LEU A 23 -26.49 0.75 -9.10
C LEU A 23 -26.25 1.77 -10.21
N ILE A 24 -25.04 1.77 -10.77
CA ILE A 24 -24.69 2.54 -11.97
C ILE A 24 -24.35 1.53 -13.05
N THR A 25 -25.16 1.48 -14.10
CA THR A 25 -24.94 0.52 -15.20
C THR A 25 -23.76 0.95 -16.07
N SER A 26 -23.30 0.09 -16.98
CA SER A 26 -22.21 0.40 -17.91
C SER A 26 -22.48 1.59 -18.84
N THR A 27 -23.75 1.98 -19.01
CA THR A 27 -24.16 3.18 -19.76
C THR A 27 -24.48 4.36 -18.84
N GLY A 28 -24.55 4.13 -17.52
CA GLY A 28 -24.75 5.17 -16.53
C GLY A 28 -23.52 6.05 -16.39
N ALA A 29 -23.75 7.35 -16.24
CA ALA A 29 -22.70 8.30 -15.94
C ALA A 29 -23.15 9.34 -14.93
N VAL A 30 -22.30 9.65 -13.96
CA VAL A 30 -22.45 10.78 -13.04
C VAL A 30 -21.27 11.71 -13.26
N THR A 31 -21.55 12.93 -13.72
CA THR A 31 -20.51 13.95 -13.98
C THR A 31 -20.77 15.20 -13.18
N SER A 32 -19.78 15.64 -12.41
CA SER A 32 -19.82 16.87 -11.62
C SER A 32 -18.74 17.85 -12.08
N THR A 33 -19.04 19.15 -12.00
CA THR A 33 -18.11 20.23 -12.32
C THR A 33 -17.91 21.15 -11.12
N GLY A 34 -16.83 21.93 -11.13
CA GLY A 34 -16.48 22.79 -9.99
C GLY A 34 -16.06 21.96 -8.78
N SER A 35 -16.53 22.35 -7.59
CA SER A 35 -16.20 21.70 -6.32
C SER A 35 -17.20 20.63 -5.87
N ALA A 36 -18.18 20.28 -6.71
CA ALA A 36 -19.19 19.30 -6.35
C ALA A 36 -18.64 17.87 -6.46
N ASP A 37 -18.99 17.02 -5.52
CA ASP A 37 -18.68 15.59 -5.56
C ASP A 37 -19.52 14.90 -6.66
N GLY A 38 -19.12 13.71 -7.11
CA GLY A 38 -19.94 12.89 -8.00
C GLY A 38 -21.15 12.35 -7.27
N ILE A 39 -20.92 11.64 -6.17
CA ILE A 39 -21.94 11.00 -5.34
C ILE A 39 -21.67 11.32 -3.87
N ASP A 40 -22.73 11.72 -3.15
CA ASP A 40 -22.70 12.04 -1.73
C ASP A 40 -23.58 11.10 -0.92
N GLY A 41 -22.98 10.42 0.06
CA GLY A 41 -23.69 9.61 1.06
C GLY A 41 -23.69 10.27 2.43
N GLY A 42 -24.88 10.56 2.96
CA GLY A 42 -25.06 11.12 4.30
C GLY A 42 -24.79 10.13 5.44
N PRO A 43 -24.87 10.57 6.71
CA PRO A 43 -24.74 9.71 7.88
C PRO A 43 -26.00 8.86 8.14
N GLY A 44 -25.89 7.90 9.06
CA GLY A 44 -26.93 6.97 9.49
C GLY A 44 -27.11 5.74 8.61
N THR A 45 -26.20 5.47 7.66
CA THR A 45 -26.37 4.39 6.68
C THR A 45 -25.02 3.90 6.16
N THR A 46 -24.83 2.57 6.15
CA THR A 46 -23.77 1.95 5.35
C THR A 46 -24.21 1.88 3.89
N TRP A 47 -23.56 2.66 3.04
CA TRP A 47 -23.95 2.80 1.63
C TRP A 47 -23.41 1.65 0.80
N THR A 48 -24.27 0.98 0.04
CA THR A 48 -23.89 -0.05 -0.92
C THR A 48 -23.97 0.52 -2.32
N ILE A 49 -22.85 0.57 -3.04
CA ILE A 49 -22.76 1.14 -4.38
C ILE A 49 -22.09 0.12 -5.32
N ALA A 50 -22.75 -0.20 -6.42
CA ALA A 50 -22.19 -0.96 -7.52
C ALA A 50 -22.03 -0.05 -8.75
N ASN A 51 -20.79 0.20 -9.17
CA ASN A 51 -20.49 1.01 -10.34
C ASN A 51 -19.91 0.17 -11.48
N ALA A 52 -20.65 0.05 -12.57
CA ALA A 52 -20.15 -0.46 -13.85
C ALA A 52 -19.95 0.68 -14.88
N GLY A 53 -20.40 1.89 -14.57
CA GLY A 53 -20.38 3.05 -15.47
C GLY A 53 -19.27 4.03 -15.12
N THR A 54 -19.53 5.32 -15.33
CA THR A 54 -18.58 6.40 -15.03
C THR A 54 -19.08 7.28 -13.90
N VAL A 55 -18.25 7.55 -12.90
CA VAL A 55 -18.43 8.62 -11.91
C VAL A 55 -17.23 9.54 -12.00
N SER A 56 -17.43 10.82 -12.29
CA SER A 56 -16.34 11.78 -12.46
C SER A 56 -16.68 13.13 -11.85
N SER A 57 -15.77 13.67 -11.04
CA SER A 57 -15.80 15.07 -10.61
C SER A 57 -14.51 15.80 -11.00
N SER A 58 -14.63 17.03 -11.50
CA SER A 58 -13.47 17.86 -11.89
C SER A 58 -12.73 18.49 -10.70
N GLY A 59 -13.34 18.53 -9.52
CA GLY A 59 -12.76 19.24 -8.37
C GLY A 59 -13.30 18.83 -6.99
N GLY A 60 -14.44 18.15 -6.93
CA GLY A 60 -14.87 17.38 -5.77
C GLY A 60 -14.38 15.94 -5.83
N TYR A 61 -14.82 15.13 -4.88
CA TYR A 61 -14.55 13.69 -4.82
C TYR A 61 -15.39 12.93 -5.87
N GLY A 62 -14.92 11.75 -6.31
CA GLY A 62 -15.73 10.87 -7.14
C GLY A 62 -16.95 10.37 -6.36
N VAL A 63 -16.69 9.73 -5.22
CA VAL A 63 -17.71 9.34 -4.23
C VAL A 63 -17.24 9.74 -2.84
N SER A 64 -18.12 10.39 -2.09
CA SER A 64 -17.88 10.87 -0.72
C SER A 64 -18.96 10.32 0.20
N LEU A 65 -18.58 9.43 1.13
CA LEU A 65 -19.48 8.83 2.11
C LEU A 65 -19.11 9.29 3.51
N THR A 66 -20.09 9.82 4.23
CA THR A 66 -19.93 10.24 5.63
C THR A 66 -19.81 9.04 6.56
N ASP A 67 -20.53 7.97 6.26
CA ASP A 67 -20.46 6.69 6.98
C ASP A 67 -19.66 5.65 6.18
N GLY A 68 -19.71 4.39 6.62
CA GLY A 68 -19.10 3.27 5.93
C GLY A 68 -19.73 3.02 4.56
N GLY A 69 -18.95 2.45 3.66
CA GLY A 69 -19.39 2.04 2.33
C GLY A 69 -19.09 0.58 2.02
N ILE A 70 -19.89 -0.04 1.17
CA ILE A 70 -19.62 -1.30 0.49
C ILE A 70 -19.64 -0.98 -1.01
N ILE A 71 -18.47 -0.83 -1.61
CA ILE A 71 -18.31 -0.34 -2.98
C ILE A 71 -17.78 -1.47 -3.86
N GLY A 72 -18.53 -1.82 -4.90
CA GLY A 72 -18.05 -2.65 -6.00
C GLY A 72 -17.87 -1.80 -7.25
N ASN A 73 -16.70 -1.84 -7.87
CA ASN A 73 -16.39 -1.06 -9.06
C ASN A 73 -15.85 -1.94 -10.19
N THR A 74 -16.57 -2.02 -11.31
CA THR A 74 -16.10 -2.54 -12.60
C THR A 74 -16.02 -1.45 -13.67
N GLY A 75 -16.44 -0.22 -13.35
CA GLY A 75 -16.37 0.96 -14.20
C GLY A 75 -15.26 1.93 -13.78
N SER A 76 -15.44 3.23 -14.05
CA SER A 76 -14.48 4.27 -13.66
C SER A 76 -15.05 5.18 -12.59
N ILE A 77 -14.24 5.49 -11.57
CA ILE A 77 -14.51 6.53 -10.58
C ILE A 77 -13.30 7.46 -10.50
N SER A 78 -13.53 8.77 -10.65
CA SER A 78 -12.47 9.78 -10.57
C SER A 78 -12.92 11.04 -9.86
N GLY A 79 -12.03 11.67 -9.12
CA GLY A 79 -12.24 12.98 -8.49
C GLY A 79 -10.96 13.48 -7.86
N LYS A 80 -11.04 14.55 -7.04
CA LYS A 80 -9.94 14.97 -6.16
C LYS A 80 -9.37 13.76 -5.41
N ASP A 81 -10.25 13.01 -4.76
CA ASP A 81 -10.04 11.59 -4.49
C ASP A 81 -11.11 10.83 -5.27
N ALA A 82 -10.82 9.60 -5.71
CA ALA A 82 -11.84 8.79 -6.35
C ALA A 82 -12.89 8.32 -5.33
N LEU A 83 -12.47 7.76 -4.20
CA LEU A 83 -13.35 7.30 -3.13
C LEU A 83 -12.92 7.83 -1.77
N VAL A 84 -13.86 8.39 -1.00
CA VAL A 84 -13.66 8.76 0.41
C VAL A 84 -14.76 8.15 1.28
N LEU A 85 -14.39 7.25 2.21
CA LEU A 85 -15.29 6.62 3.17
C LEU A 85 -14.89 7.03 4.58
N ARG A 86 -15.78 7.69 5.34
CA ARG A 86 -15.41 8.32 6.63
C ARG A 86 -15.73 7.51 7.88
N ALA A 87 -16.32 6.33 7.76
CA ALA A 87 -16.54 5.43 8.89
C ALA A 87 -16.22 3.95 8.55
N GLY A 88 -15.06 3.71 7.93
CA GLY A 88 -14.63 2.38 7.52
C GLY A 88 -15.34 1.89 6.26
N GLY A 89 -15.37 0.58 6.06
CA GLY A 89 -16.07 -0.06 4.94
C GLY A 89 -15.18 -0.91 4.06
N SER A 90 -15.73 -1.35 2.93
CA SER A 90 -15.09 -2.23 1.97
C SER A 90 -15.18 -1.67 0.56
N VAL A 91 -14.06 -1.68 -0.15
CA VAL A 91 -13.95 -1.32 -1.56
C VAL A 91 -13.38 -2.51 -2.32
N THR A 92 -14.10 -2.94 -3.36
CA THR A 92 -13.63 -3.92 -4.34
C THR A 92 -13.54 -3.24 -5.69
N ASN A 93 -12.32 -3.00 -6.17
CA ASN A 93 -12.07 -2.58 -7.54
C ASN A 93 -11.84 -3.83 -8.39
N ASP A 94 -12.90 -4.29 -9.04
CA ASP A 94 -12.94 -5.53 -9.79
C ASP A 94 -12.36 -5.36 -11.20
N VAL A 95 -12.23 -6.45 -11.95
CA VAL A 95 -11.66 -6.47 -13.30
C VAL A 95 -12.41 -5.49 -14.21
N GLY A 96 -11.65 -4.61 -14.87
CA GLY A 96 -12.19 -3.51 -15.70
C GLY A 96 -12.39 -2.20 -14.94
N GLY A 97 -12.31 -2.24 -13.60
CA GLY A 97 -12.45 -1.11 -12.71
C GLY A 97 -11.24 -0.17 -12.72
N SER A 98 -11.51 1.13 -12.66
CA SER A 98 -10.50 2.18 -12.45
C SER A 98 -10.93 3.13 -11.34
N LEU A 99 -10.06 3.33 -10.35
CA LEU A 99 -10.22 4.34 -9.31
C LEU A 99 -9.07 5.35 -9.42
N SER A 100 -9.38 6.62 -9.68
CA SER A 100 -8.38 7.66 -9.97
C SER A 100 -8.53 8.91 -9.09
N GLY A 101 -7.60 9.11 -8.17
CA GLY A 101 -7.44 10.33 -7.38
C GLY A 101 -6.57 11.35 -8.12
N LEU A 102 -7.17 12.49 -8.47
CA LEU A 102 -6.58 13.52 -9.33
C LEU A 102 -6.17 14.79 -8.57
N GLY A 103 -6.44 14.86 -7.27
CA GLY A 103 -6.06 15.97 -6.41
C GLY A 103 -4.54 16.17 -6.37
N ALA A 104 -4.10 17.41 -6.26
CA ALA A 104 -2.67 17.75 -6.27
C ALA A 104 -1.89 17.08 -5.13
N LEU A 105 -0.67 16.67 -5.46
CA LEU A 105 0.37 16.25 -4.52
C LEU A 105 0.62 17.32 -3.44
N GLY A 106 0.89 16.87 -2.20
CA GLY A 106 1.33 17.76 -1.11
C GLY A 106 0.25 18.65 -0.49
N ALA A 107 -1.03 18.45 -0.82
CA ALA A 107 -2.15 19.21 -0.26
C ALA A 107 -2.70 18.66 1.08
N GLY A 108 -1.96 17.75 1.73
CA GLY A 108 -2.32 17.10 3.00
C GLY A 108 -2.92 15.69 2.82
N LEU A 109 -3.06 14.98 3.95
CA LEU A 109 -3.59 13.61 4.01
C LEU A 109 -4.97 13.53 3.31
N GLY A 110 -5.15 12.61 2.36
CA GLY A 110 -6.42 12.43 1.66
C GLY A 110 -6.71 13.52 0.62
N SER A 111 -5.68 13.94 -0.12
CA SER A 111 -5.83 14.69 -1.36
C SER A 111 -5.11 13.94 -2.47
N GLY A 112 -5.83 13.62 -3.54
CA GLY A 112 -5.28 12.83 -4.64
C GLY A 112 -5.34 11.33 -4.39
N ALA A 113 -6.16 10.83 -3.47
CA ALA A 113 -6.21 9.40 -3.17
C ALA A 113 -7.05 8.62 -4.20
N GLY A 114 -6.57 7.46 -4.66
CA GLY A 114 -7.41 6.51 -5.38
C GLY A 114 -8.52 5.98 -4.47
N VAL A 115 -8.15 5.54 -3.27
CA VAL A 115 -9.08 5.16 -2.21
C VAL A 115 -8.62 5.74 -0.88
N TYR A 116 -9.50 6.43 -0.16
CA TYR A 116 -9.25 6.90 1.19
C TYR A 116 -10.36 6.44 2.15
N ILE A 117 -10.01 5.63 3.15
CA ILE A 117 -10.93 5.13 4.17
C ILE A 117 -10.46 5.60 5.55
N THR A 118 -11.34 6.23 6.32
CA THR A 118 -11.06 6.77 7.65
C THR A 118 -12.19 6.48 8.64
N GLY A 119 -12.04 6.95 9.88
CA GLY A 119 -13.00 6.80 10.98
C GLY A 119 -13.08 5.41 11.62
N ALA A 120 -12.94 4.35 10.81
CA ALA A 120 -12.77 2.96 11.25
C ALA A 120 -11.93 2.16 10.25
N ALA A 121 -11.58 0.93 10.59
CA ALA A 121 -10.77 0.06 9.72
C ALA A 121 -11.43 -0.14 8.35
N GLY A 122 -10.63 -0.07 7.29
CA GLY A 122 -11.06 -0.27 5.91
C GLY A 122 -10.60 -1.61 5.33
N THR A 123 -11.30 -2.10 4.31
CA THR A 123 -10.85 -3.22 3.49
C THR A 123 -10.83 -2.81 2.02
N VAL A 124 -9.70 -2.98 1.35
CA VAL A 124 -9.57 -2.71 -0.09
C VAL A 124 -9.12 -3.99 -0.79
N THR A 125 -9.87 -4.44 -1.78
CA THR A 125 -9.49 -5.52 -2.68
C THR A 125 -9.37 -4.97 -4.09
N ASN A 126 -8.21 -5.13 -4.71
CA ASN A 126 -7.92 -4.60 -6.03
C ASN A 126 -7.54 -5.70 -7.02
N TYR A 127 -8.40 -5.89 -8.02
CA TYR A 127 -8.18 -6.77 -9.17
C TYR A 127 -7.88 -5.98 -10.45
N SER A 128 -7.79 -4.64 -10.39
CA SER A 128 -7.52 -3.78 -11.54
C SER A 128 -6.66 -2.57 -11.17
N THR A 129 -6.99 -1.37 -11.66
CA THR A 129 -6.14 -0.18 -11.47
C THR A 129 -6.70 0.74 -10.39
N ILE A 130 -5.90 0.99 -9.35
CA ILE A 130 -6.08 2.11 -8.43
C ILE A 130 -4.89 3.04 -8.62
N SER A 131 -5.17 4.31 -8.89
CA SER A 131 -4.15 5.34 -9.03
C SER A 131 -4.54 6.55 -8.19
N GLY A 132 -3.59 7.10 -7.46
CA GLY A 132 -3.77 8.38 -6.80
C GLY A 132 -2.54 9.25 -6.94
N ALA A 133 -2.76 10.51 -7.31
CA ALA A 133 -1.72 11.52 -7.30
C ALA A 133 -1.15 11.75 -5.90
N GLY A 134 -1.89 11.50 -4.82
CA GLY A 134 -1.38 11.45 -3.45
C GLY A 134 -1.10 10.02 -3.04
N TYR A 135 -2.14 9.29 -2.63
CA TYR A 135 -2.03 7.88 -2.24
C TYR A 135 -2.73 6.98 -3.24
N GLY A 136 -2.14 5.83 -3.56
CA GLY A 136 -2.90 4.78 -4.23
C GLY A 136 -4.08 4.35 -3.33
N VAL A 137 -3.74 3.87 -2.13
CA VAL A 137 -4.71 3.54 -1.07
C VAL A 137 -4.25 4.11 0.27
N GLY A 138 -5.13 4.85 0.95
CA GLY A 138 -4.90 5.35 2.32
C GLY A 138 -5.95 4.85 3.32
N LEU A 139 -5.50 4.21 4.40
CA LEU A 139 -6.36 3.74 5.50
C LEU A 139 -5.98 4.44 6.82
N GLY A 140 -6.85 5.30 7.35
CA GLY A 140 -6.55 6.12 8.54
C GLY A 140 -6.72 5.44 9.90
N ARG A 141 -7.23 4.19 9.94
CA ARG A 141 -7.61 3.45 11.15
C ARG A 141 -7.30 1.95 11.04
N GLY A 142 -6.13 1.61 10.51
CA GLY A 142 -5.77 0.23 10.22
C GLY A 142 -6.62 -0.40 9.10
N GLY A 143 -6.50 -1.71 8.93
CA GLY A 143 -7.31 -2.46 7.98
C GLY A 143 -6.52 -3.40 7.08
N LEU A 144 -7.14 -3.80 5.97
CA LEU A 144 -6.62 -4.78 5.03
C LEU A 144 -6.57 -4.23 3.61
N VAL A 145 -5.44 -4.41 2.92
CA VAL A 145 -5.31 -4.20 1.47
C VAL A 145 -4.88 -5.50 0.82
N THR A 146 -5.68 -5.99 -0.13
CA THR A 146 -5.35 -7.11 -1.01
C THR A 146 -5.20 -6.57 -2.43
N ASN A 147 -4.01 -6.70 -3.00
CA ASN A 147 -3.72 -6.26 -4.36
C ASN A 147 -3.26 -7.42 -5.24
N THR A 148 -3.96 -7.67 -6.34
CA THR A 148 -3.56 -8.67 -7.35
C THR A 148 -3.31 -8.04 -8.72
N SER A 149 -3.30 -6.71 -8.82
CA SER A 149 -3.12 -5.99 -10.09
C SER A 149 -2.22 -4.76 -9.92
N SER A 150 -2.74 -3.53 -9.95
CA SER A 150 -1.89 -2.33 -9.87
C SER A 150 -2.46 -1.29 -8.91
N ILE A 151 -1.61 -0.87 -7.95
CA ILE A 151 -1.81 0.30 -7.11
C ILE A 151 -0.66 1.26 -7.35
N LEU A 152 -0.97 2.47 -7.80
CA LEU A 152 -0.01 3.55 -8.00
C LEU A 152 -0.35 4.72 -7.07
N GLY A 153 0.60 5.11 -6.25
CA GLY A 153 0.56 6.33 -5.46
C GLY A 153 1.58 7.35 -5.92
N GLY A 154 1.27 8.62 -5.70
CA GLY A 154 2.23 9.69 -5.87
C GLY A 154 3.24 9.69 -4.73
N GLU A 155 2.76 10.06 -3.53
CA GLU A 155 3.48 10.01 -2.25
C GLU A 155 3.70 8.56 -1.84
N ASP A 156 2.64 7.83 -1.48
CA ASP A 156 2.70 6.42 -1.07
C ASP A 156 1.80 5.54 -1.92
N GLY A 157 2.29 4.35 -2.29
CA GLY A 157 1.47 3.34 -2.96
C GLY A 157 0.32 2.90 -2.07
N VAL A 158 0.65 2.43 -0.86
CA VAL A 158 -0.30 2.11 0.20
C VAL A 158 0.17 2.67 1.53
N ILE A 159 -0.67 3.49 2.18
CA ILE A 159 -0.42 4.05 3.51
C ILE A 159 -1.49 3.60 4.51
N ILE A 160 -1.07 3.06 5.66
CA ILE A 160 -1.96 2.65 6.75
C ILE A 160 -1.49 3.29 8.07
N GLN A 161 -2.42 3.97 8.74
CA GLN A 161 -2.18 4.75 9.95
C GLN A 161 -3.23 4.46 11.04
N GLY A 162 -2.97 4.97 12.25
CA GLY A 162 -3.93 5.01 13.36
C GLY A 162 -4.19 3.67 14.06
N ALA A 163 -3.98 2.55 13.39
CA ALA A 163 -4.00 1.19 13.93
C ALA A 163 -3.23 0.26 12.99
N ILE A 164 -2.98 -0.99 13.43
CA ILE A 164 -2.23 -1.98 12.66
C ILE A 164 -2.84 -2.24 11.27
N GLY A 165 -1.98 -2.39 10.27
CA GLY A 165 -2.36 -2.70 8.90
C GLY A 165 -1.95 -4.11 8.46
N THR A 166 -2.69 -4.68 7.52
CA THR A 166 -2.32 -5.91 6.83
C THR A 166 -2.35 -5.67 5.33
N ILE A 167 -1.28 -6.05 4.64
CA ILE A 167 -1.17 -5.94 3.19
C ILE A 167 -0.82 -7.31 2.61
N ALA A 168 -1.58 -7.75 1.62
CA ALA A 168 -1.30 -8.91 0.80
C ALA A 168 -1.18 -8.46 -0.66
N ASN A 169 0.01 -8.63 -1.25
CA ASN A 169 0.31 -8.17 -2.58
C ASN A 169 0.80 -9.32 -3.47
N SER A 170 0.06 -9.62 -4.52
CA SER A 170 0.49 -10.46 -5.65
C SER A 170 0.51 -9.67 -6.97
N GLY A 171 0.21 -8.37 -6.93
CA GLY A 171 0.32 -7.44 -8.04
C GLY A 171 1.47 -6.44 -7.85
N ASN A 172 1.32 -5.24 -8.39
CA ASN A 172 2.28 -4.14 -8.29
C ASN A 172 1.74 -3.07 -7.34
N ILE A 173 2.58 -2.66 -6.38
CA ILE A 173 2.38 -1.46 -5.56
C ILE A 173 3.57 -0.55 -5.81
N THR A 174 3.32 0.66 -6.30
CA THR A 174 4.37 1.63 -6.62
C THR A 174 4.03 2.99 -6.03
N ALA A 175 5.04 3.65 -5.46
CA ALA A 175 5.03 5.09 -5.21
C ALA A 175 6.00 5.81 -6.16
N THR A 176 5.74 7.09 -6.41
CA THR A 176 6.60 7.93 -7.26
C THR A 176 7.44 8.96 -6.50
N VAL A 177 7.18 9.12 -5.20
CA VAL A 177 7.82 10.15 -4.36
C VAL A 177 8.35 9.58 -3.04
N ASP A 178 7.62 8.67 -2.38
CA ASP A 178 8.00 8.16 -1.06
C ASP A 178 7.88 6.64 -0.99
N ASP A 179 7.11 6.08 -0.05
CA ASP A 179 7.11 4.66 0.25
C ASP A 179 6.22 3.86 -0.69
N GLY A 180 6.70 2.70 -1.16
CA GLY A 180 5.81 1.74 -1.81
C GLY A 180 4.67 1.34 -0.87
N VAL A 181 5.03 0.99 0.36
CA VAL A 181 4.11 0.64 1.46
C VAL A 181 4.58 1.28 2.76
N ALA A 182 3.69 2.02 3.44
CA ALA A 182 3.93 2.62 4.75
C ALA A 182 2.92 2.15 5.82
N LEU A 183 3.41 1.52 6.90
CA LEU A 183 2.62 1.09 8.06
C LEU A 183 3.08 1.82 9.33
N PHE A 184 2.36 2.89 9.70
CA PHE A 184 2.77 3.78 10.79
C PHE A 184 2.45 3.27 12.20
N ALA A 185 1.63 2.23 12.35
CA ALA A 185 1.29 1.62 13.65
C ALA A 185 1.80 0.18 13.79
N GLY A 186 2.70 -0.25 12.90
CA GLY A 186 3.07 -1.66 12.74
C GLY A 186 2.08 -2.44 11.90
N GLY A 187 2.24 -3.77 11.89
CA GLY A 187 1.39 -4.68 11.14
C GLY A 187 2.17 -5.66 10.28
N SER A 188 1.56 -6.10 9.17
CA SER A 188 2.11 -7.15 8.33
C SER A 188 2.05 -6.83 6.84
N VAL A 189 3.12 -7.12 6.12
CA VAL A 189 3.20 -7.07 4.66
C VAL A 189 3.58 -8.44 4.12
N THR A 190 2.74 -9.00 3.25
CA THR A 190 3.04 -10.19 2.47
C THR A 190 3.14 -9.79 1.01
N ASN A 191 4.32 -9.95 0.42
CA ASN A 191 4.56 -9.76 -1.00
C ASN A 191 4.77 -11.14 -1.64
N ASP A 192 3.73 -11.67 -2.25
CA ASP A 192 3.68 -13.01 -2.83
C ASP A 192 4.54 -13.12 -4.10
N VAL A 193 4.70 -14.36 -4.58
CA VAL A 193 5.35 -14.62 -5.87
C VAL A 193 4.63 -13.87 -6.99
N GLY A 194 5.39 -13.15 -7.81
CA GLY A 194 4.86 -12.28 -8.86
C GLY A 194 4.46 -10.88 -8.37
N GLY A 195 4.39 -10.68 -7.05
CA GLY A 195 4.19 -9.37 -6.44
C GLY A 195 5.44 -8.49 -6.54
N SER A 196 5.23 -7.20 -6.77
CA SER A 196 6.27 -6.17 -6.70
C SER A 196 5.82 -5.01 -5.82
N ILE A 197 6.71 -4.55 -4.94
CA ILE A 197 6.55 -3.32 -4.17
C ILE A 197 7.75 -2.42 -4.46
N SER A 198 7.50 -1.17 -4.85
CA SER A 198 8.57 -0.18 -5.08
C SER A 198 8.21 1.18 -4.51
N GLY A 199 9.12 1.73 -3.70
CA GLY A 199 9.21 3.17 -3.48
C GLY A 199 10.05 3.81 -4.60
N LEU A 200 9.89 5.11 -4.81
CA LEU A 200 10.75 5.92 -5.68
C LEU A 200 10.89 7.29 -5.01
N GLY A 201 11.87 7.46 -4.13
CA GLY A 201 11.88 8.63 -3.26
C GLY A 201 13.21 8.90 -2.58
N THR A 202 13.58 10.17 -2.41
CA THR A 202 14.88 10.50 -1.80
C THR A 202 15.01 10.09 -0.33
N LEU A 203 13.89 9.77 0.34
CA LEU A 203 13.83 9.39 1.76
C LEU A 203 12.94 8.16 2.04
N GLY A 204 12.32 7.58 1.01
CA GLY A 204 11.31 6.53 1.17
C GLY A 204 11.91 5.12 1.20
N ALA A 205 11.07 4.11 1.41
CA ALA A 205 11.42 2.70 1.37
C ALA A 205 10.48 1.92 0.43
N GLY A 206 10.91 0.75 -0.01
CA GLY A 206 9.98 -0.20 -0.61
C GLY A 206 8.86 -0.56 0.39
N VAL A 207 9.26 -0.91 1.61
CA VAL A 207 8.36 -1.15 2.75
C VAL A 207 8.89 -0.42 3.99
N PHE A 208 8.07 0.47 4.55
CA PHE A 208 8.37 1.29 5.73
C PHE A 208 7.40 0.95 6.87
N ILE A 209 7.92 0.46 8.01
CA ILE A 209 7.13 0.09 9.18
C ILE A 209 7.76 0.69 10.43
N THR A 210 7.04 1.54 11.18
CA THR A 210 7.67 2.29 12.29
C THR A 210 7.00 2.17 13.64
N GLY A 211 5.79 2.72 13.82
CA GLY A 211 5.16 2.91 15.15
C GLY A 211 4.65 1.64 15.84
N GLY A 212 5.11 0.46 15.44
CA GLY A 212 4.80 -0.82 16.06
C GLY A 212 5.63 -1.95 15.45
N VAL A 213 5.44 -3.16 15.97
CA VAL A 213 6.10 -4.37 15.47
C VAL A 213 5.69 -4.63 14.02
N GLY A 214 6.67 -4.93 13.17
CA GLY A 214 6.47 -5.26 11.75
C GLY A 214 6.72 -6.74 11.45
N THR A 215 5.86 -7.33 10.63
CA THR A 215 6.10 -8.64 10.01
C THR A 215 6.14 -8.50 8.49
N VAL A 216 7.25 -8.87 7.86
CA VAL A 216 7.37 -8.84 6.39
C VAL A 216 7.67 -10.24 5.87
N THR A 217 6.84 -10.73 4.97
CA THR A 217 7.09 -11.96 4.21
C THR A 217 7.23 -11.59 2.75
N ASN A 218 8.40 -11.85 2.17
CA ASN A 218 8.68 -11.53 0.78
C ASN A 218 9.00 -12.81 0.00
N ALA A 219 8.18 -13.11 -1.00
CA ALA A 219 8.44 -14.10 -2.04
C ALA A 219 8.48 -13.49 -3.45
N GLY A 220 8.14 -12.20 -3.58
CA GLY A 220 8.24 -11.41 -4.80
C GLY A 220 9.43 -10.43 -4.79
N ASN A 221 9.26 -9.29 -5.44
CA ASN A 221 10.27 -8.23 -5.52
C ASN A 221 9.92 -7.04 -4.62
N ILE A 222 10.88 -6.58 -3.82
CA ILE A 222 10.83 -5.30 -3.12
C ILE A 222 12.04 -4.48 -3.57
N ALA A 223 11.80 -3.28 -4.09
CA ALA A 223 12.86 -2.42 -4.61
C ALA A 223 12.75 -0.98 -4.10
N GLU A 224 13.90 -0.38 -3.77
CA GLU A 224 14.01 1.06 -3.59
C GLU A 224 15.33 1.59 -4.18
N PRO A 225 15.35 2.09 -5.43
CA PRO A 225 16.56 2.64 -6.05
C PRO A 225 17.21 3.85 -5.37
N SER A 226 16.57 4.52 -4.40
CA SER A 226 17.12 5.73 -3.77
C SER A 226 17.41 5.63 -2.27
N HIS A 227 16.81 4.68 -1.55
CA HIS A 227 16.99 4.54 -0.10
C HIS A 227 16.97 3.07 0.38
N HIS A 228 16.05 2.68 1.26
CA HIS A 228 16.01 1.40 1.94
C HIS A 228 14.98 0.46 1.31
N GLY A 229 15.30 -0.83 1.22
CA GLY A 229 14.37 -1.80 0.62
C GLY A 229 13.23 -2.06 1.58
N VAL A 230 13.57 -2.49 2.79
CA VAL A 230 12.65 -2.66 3.91
C VAL A 230 13.23 -2.01 5.16
N LEU A 231 12.48 -1.09 5.77
CA LEU A 231 12.79 -0.48 7.06
C LEU A 231 11.73 -0.87 8.10
N VAL A 232 12.16 -1.45 9.21
CA VAL A 232 11.30 -1.78 10.35
C VAL A 232 11.87 -1.18 11.65
N ALA A 233 11.27 -0.11 12.16
CA ALA A 233 11.78 0.57 13.34
C ALA A 233 11.33 -0.07 14.66
N GLY A 234 10.08 -0.55 14.74
CA GLY A 234 9.51 -1.16 15.95
C GLY A 234 9.92 -2.61 16.21
N GLY A 235 10.89 -3.15 15.45
CA GLY A 235 11.33 -4.53 15.55
C GLY A 235 10.34 -5.51 14.90
N GLY A 236 10.54 -6.81 15.15
CA GLY A 236 9.68 -7.87 14.62
C GLY A 236 10.43 -8.87 13.75
N SER A 237 9.83 -9.27 12.63
CA SER A 237 10.37 -10.36 11.80
C SER A 237 10.27 -10.09 10.31
N LEU A 238 11.32 -10.46 9.58
CA LEU A 238 11.33 -10.51 8.12
C LEU A 238 11.72 -11.91 7.64
N SER A 239 10.95 -12.45 6.70
CA SER A 239 11.27 -13.69 5.98
C SER A 239 11.33 -13.39 4.48
N ASN A 240 12.53 -13.48 3.91
CA ASN A 240 12.73 -13.40 2.47
C ASN A 240 12.86 -14.82 1.90
N ALA A 241 11.83 -15.30 1.21
CA ALA A 241 11.79 -16.64 0.63
C ALA A 241 12.80 -16.80 -0.53
N ALA A 242 13.01 -18.02 -1.00
CA ALA A 242 14.01 -18.30 -2.04
C ALA A 242 13.77 -17.57 -3.37
N SER A 243 12.51 -17.30 -3.72
CA SER A 243 12.13 -16.48 -4.88
C SER A 243 12.15 -14.97 -4.59
N GLY A 244 12.27 -14.59 -3.33
CA GLY A 244 12.20 -13.21 -2.87
C GLY A 244 13.47 -12.43 -3.19
N SER A 245 13.29 -11.21 -3.70
CA SER A 245 14.36 -10.23 -3.91
C SER A 245 14.06 -8.95 -3.15
N ILE A 246 15.06 -8.44 -2.42
CA ILE A 246 15.03 -7.13 -1.78
C ILE A 246 16.27 -6.37 -2.24
N SER A 247 16.08 -5.28 -2.98
CA SER A 247 17.18 -4.47 -3.52
C SER A 247 17.00 -3.01 -3.19
N ALA A 248 18.02 -2.38 -2.61
CA ALA A 248 17.97 -0.96 -2.30
C ALA A 248 19.31 -0.26 -2.50
N LEU A 249 19.31 1.07 -2.59
CA LEU A 249 20.54 1.84 -2.67
C LEU A 249 21.33 1.80 -1.36
N VAL A 250 20.68 2.07 -0.22
CA VAL A 250 21.35 2.32 1.06
C VAL A 250 21.40 1.05 1.91
N VAL A 251 20.25 0.51 2.29
CA VAL A 251 20.18 -0.76 3.03
C VAL A 251 19.09 -1.65 2.45
N GLY A 252 19.42 -2.89 2.11
CA GLY A 252 18.42 -3.87 1.68
C GLY A 252 17.34 -4.08 2.75
N VAL A 253 17.74 -4.51 3.95
CA VAL A 253 16.87 -4.66 5.13
C VAL A 253 17.45 -3.94 6.34
N PHE A 254 16.69 -3.02 6.92
CA PHE A 254 17.09 -2.21 8.07
C PHE A 254 16.13 -2.37 9.25
N PHE A 255 16.62 -2.91 10.37
CA PHE A 255 15.95 -2.82 11.67
C PHE A 255 16.60 -1.71 12.51
N GLN A 256 15.87 -0.61 12.72
CA GLN A 256 16.41 0.65 13.22
C GLN A 256 16.39 0.74 14.77
N ASN A 257 15.22 0.90 15.39
CA ASN A 257 15.16 1.26 16.81
C ASN A 257 15.06 0.06 17.78
N GLN A 258 14.54 -1.07 17.31
CA GLN A 258 14.30 -2.26 18.13
C GLN A 258 14.82 -3.51 17.42
N ALA A 259 15.18 -4.52 18.22
CA ALA A 259 15.72 -5.77 17.71
C ALA A 259 14.76 -6.45 16.71
N GLY A 260 15.33 -6.91 15.61
CA GLY A 260 14.63 -7.64 14.55
C GLY A 260 15.11 -9.08 14.42
N THR A 261 14.28 -9.91 13.80
CA THR A 261 14.65 -11.25 13.37
C THR A 261 14.53 -11.35 11.86
N LEU A 262 15.56 -11.83 11.19
CA LEU A 262 15.59 -11.96 9.74
C LEU A 262 15.94 -13.40 9.36
N THR A 263 15.15 -14.00 8.49
CA THR A 263 15.52 -15.22 7.75
C THR A 263 15.58 -14.90 6.26
N ASN A 264 16.75 -15.09 5.66
CA ASN A 264 16.95 -14.89 4.24
C ASN A 264 17.23 -16.23 3.54
N ALA A 265 16.33 -16.63 2.65
CA ALA A 265 16.53 -17.70 1.69
C ALA A 265 16.65 -17.20 0.25
N GLY A 266 16.35 -15.92 -0.01
CA GLY A 266 16.41 -15.27 -1.31
C GLY A 266 17.58 -14.31 -1.45
N TYR A 267 17.39 -13.24 -2.22
CA TYR A 267 18.41 -12.22 -2.49
C TYR A 267 18.13 -10.93 -1.72
N ILE A 268 19.13 -10.41 -1.01
CA ILE A 268 19.09 -9.10 -0.34
C ILE A 268 20.33 -8.31 -0.75
N THR A 269 20.16 -7.08 -1.21
CA THR A 269 21.30 -6.24 -1.62
C THR A 269 21.18 -4.76 -1.23
N GLY A 270 22.32 -4.17 -0.83
CA GLY A 270 22.57 -2.72 -0.83
C GLY A 270 23.49 -2.33 -1.99
N THR A 271 23.00 -1.59 -2.98
CA THR A 271 23.67 -1.36 -4.29
C THR A 271 24.45 -0.04 -4.37
N GLY A 272 24.25 0.88 -3.44
CA GLY A 272 25.03 2.13 -3.36
C GLY A 272 26.47 1.85 -2.95
N ALA A 273 27.37 2.82 -3.15
CA ALA A 273 28.79 2.66 -2.79
C ALA A 273 29.00 2.36 -1.28
N ASP A 274 28.18 2.96 -0.42
CA ASP A 274 28.10 2.67 1.01
C ASP A 274 27.01 1.64 1.36
N GLY A 275 26.46 0.96 0.34
CA GLY A 275 25.32 0.07 0.45
C GLY A 275 25.59 -1.11 1.37
N THR A 276 24.61 -1.40 2.23
CA THR A 276 24.64 -2.52 3.17
C THR A 276 23.51 -3.50 2.84
N GLY A 277 23.77 -4.81 2.84
CA GLY A 277 22.70 -5.78 2.62
C GLY A 277 21.68 -5.79 3.75
N ILE A 278 22.16 -6.02 4.98
CA ILE A 278 21.34 -6.03 6.20
C ILE A 278 21.98 -5.14 7.25
N TYR A 279 21.17 -4.30 7.89
CA TYR A 279 21.56 -3.51 9.06
C TYR A 279 20.63 -3.79 10.24
N LEU A 280 21.18 -4.28 11.36
CA LEU A 280 20.47 -4.41 12.64
C LEU A 280 21.09 -3.42 13.64
N GLU A 281 20.48 -2.25 13.85
CA GLU A 281 21.07 -1.16 14.65
C GLU A 281 21.00 -1.41 16.16
N ASN A 282 19.94 -2.08 16.65
CA ASN A 282 19.75 -2.31 18.09
C ASN A 282 19.57 -3.79 18.45
N GLY A 283 20.47 -4.64 17.93
CA GLY A 283 20.48 -6.07 18.21
C GLY A 283 19.53 -6.92 17.37
N GLY A 284 19.39 -8.19 17.74
CA GLY A 284 18.53 -9.15 17.05
C GLY A 284 19.29 -10.26 16.35
N SER A 285 18.67 -10.89 15.36
CA SER A 285 19.29 -12.01 14.65
C SER A 285 19.01 -11.99 13.16
N ALA A 286 20.00 -12.45 12.39
CA ALA A 286 19.88 -12.71 10.97
C ALA A 286 20.37 -14.12 10.66
N THR A 287 19.55 -14.90 9.96
CA THR A 287 19.89 -16.21 9.44
C THR A 287 19.87 -16.16 7.92
N ASN A 288 21.02 -16.33 7.30
CA ASN A 288 21.12 -16.57 5.86
C ASN A 288 21.12 -18.08 5.62
N THR A 289 20.07 -18.60 4.99
CA THR A 289 19.97 -20.03 4.69
C THR A 289 20.90 -20.41 3.54
N SER A 290 21.00 -21.70 3.23
CA SER A 290 21.88 -22.21 2.18
C SER A 290 21.57 -21.66 0.78
N THR A 291 20.34 -21.22 0.52
CA THR A 291 19.93 -20.59 -0.75
C THR A 291 20.02 -19.08 -0.72
N GLY A 292 20.15 -18.49 0.48
CA GLY A 292 20.17 -17.05 0.67
C GLY A 292 21.48 -16.41 0.20
N THR A 293 21.36 -15.25 -0.44
CA THR A 293 22.48 -14.37 -0.78
C THR A 293 22.23 -12.98 -0.19
N ILE A 294 23.25 -12.45 0.48
CA ILE A 294 23.25 -11.10 1.02
C ILE A 294 24.49 -10.39 0.47
N THR A 295 24.29 -9.24 -0.16
CA THR A 295 25.38 -8.42 -0.71
C THR A 295 25.23 -6.97 -0.27
N GLY A 296 26.36 -6.29 -0.08
CA GLY A 296 26.41 -4.84 0.01
C GLY A 296 27.80 -4.40 -0.37
N HIS A 297 27.91 -3.25 -1.04
CA HIS A 297 29.22 -2.75 -1.45
C HIS A 297 30.13 -2.44 -0.27
N LYS A 298 29.56 -1.94 0.84
CA LYS A 298 30.30 -1.67 2.07
C LYS A 298 30.28 -2.87 3.01
N PHE A 299 29.09 -3.38 3.30
CA PHE A 299 28.89 -4.52 4.19
C PHE A 299 27.80 -5.45 3.65
N GLY A 300 28.04 -6.77 3.67
CA GLY A 300 26.95 -7.73 3.47
C GLY A 300 25.93 -7.62 4.62
N ALA A 301 26.40 -7.74 5.85
CA ALA A 301 25.60 -7.53 7.04
C ALA A 301 26.38 -6.68 8.06
N PHE A 302 25.71 -5.70 8.65
CA PHE A 302 26.22 -4.83 9.70
C PHE A 302 25.29 -4.93 10.91
N LEU A 303 25.83 -5.23 12.09
CA LEU A 303 25.05 -5.49 13.29
C LEU A 303 25.64 -4.69 14.44
N GLU A 304 24.80 -3.88 15.08
CA GLU A 304 25.11 -3.05 16.24
C GLU A 304 24.17 -3.39 17.42
N GLY A 305 24.44 -2.81 18.60
CA GLY A 305 23.69 -3.10 19.82
C GLY A 305 24.15 -4.36 20.56
N GLY A 306 23.35 -4.82 21.54
CA GLY A 306 23.66 -5.95 22.43
C GLY A 306 23.70 -7.33 21.76
N PHE A 307 23.12 -8.37 22.38
CA PHE A 307 23.16 -9.74 21.85
C PHE A 307 22.68 -9.81 20.39
N THR A 308 23.62 -10.00 19.48
CA THR A 308 23.39 -10.19 18.04
C THR A 308 23.78 -11.59 17.63
N THR A 309 23.11 -12.15 16.62
CA THR A 309 23.49 -13.44 16.03
C THR A 309 23.37 -13.38 14.53
N LEU A 310 24.46 -13.64 13.82
CA LEU A 310 24.47 -13.88 12.38
C LEU A 310 24.80 -15.35 12.12
N ALA A 311 23.85 -16.10 11.59
CA ALA A 311 24.06 -17.48 11.15
C ALA A 311 24.08 -17.53 9.62
N ASN A 312 25.19 -17.98 9.04
CA ASN A 312 25.30 -18.21 7.60
C ASN A 312 25.42 -19.72 7.33
N LEU A 313 24.39 -20.30 6.72
CA LEU A 313 24.25 -21.74 6.52
C LEU A 313 24.66 -22.20 5.11
N ARG A 314 25.49 -21.43 4.39
CA ARG A 314 26.09 -21.92 3.13
C ARG A 314 26.92 -23.17 3.43
N GLN A 315 26.68 -24.25 2.68
CA GLN A 315 27.58 -25.40 2.71
C GLN A 315 28.97 -24.91 2.27
N HIS A 316 29.94 -25.05 3.16
CA HIS A 316 31.33 -24.70 2.91
C HIS A 316 31.87 -25.63 1.80
N LEU A 317 32.00 -25.10 0.59
CA LEU A 317 32.86 -25.63 -0.47
C LEU A 317 33.80 -24.49 -0.90
N GLY A 318 34.85 -24.25 -0.10
CA GLY A 318 36.03 -23.47 -0.51
C GLY A 318 35.95 -21.94 -0.37
N ASP A 319 36.80 -21.45 0.54
CA ASP A 319 37.59 -20.21 0.57
C ASP A 319 36.93 -18.81 0.71
N ASP A 320 37.30 -18.22 1.86
CA ASP A 320 37.48 -16.82 2.30
C ASP A 320 36.31 -15.84 2.49
N LEU A 321 36.29 -15.28 3.73
CA LEU A 321 35.37 -14.31 4.33
C LEU A 321 35.82 -12.86 4.09
#